data_AF-K1U6N3-F1
#
_entry.id   AF-K1U6N3-F1
#
_cell.length_a   1.000
_cell.length_b   1.000
_cell.length_c   1.000
_cell.angle_alpha   90.00
_cell.angle_beta   90.00
_cell.angle_gamma   90.00
#
_symmetry.space_group_name_H-M   'P 1'
#
loop_
_entity.id
_entity.type
_entity.pdbx_description
1 polymer ?
#
loop_
_entity_poly.entity_id
_entity_poly.type
_entity_poly.pdbx_seq_one_letter_code
_entity_poly.pdbx_strand_id
1 'polypeptide(L)' 'MNVTICHRDGTQEKTKIKELHTFEGMGHKKTDHVDSGDICAVVGLEKFEIGDTICDFENPEPLPPIAVDEPTMS' A
#
# COMPACT_ATOMS: atom_id res chain seq x y z
N MET A 1 -3.34 -10.40 7.32
CA MET A 1 -2.62 -10.81 6.09
C MET A 1 -1.19 -10.31 6.24
N ASN A 2 -0.18 -11.19 6.26
CA ASN A 2 1.21 -10.77 6.42
C ASN A 2 1.75 -10.28 5.08
N VAL A 3 2.48 -9.17 5.08
CA VAL A 3 2.99 -8.50 3.89
C VAL A 3 4.35 -7.87 4.17
N THR A 4 5.10 -7.58 3.11
CA THR A 4 6.31 -6.76 3.20
C THR A 4 6.02 -5.41 2.57
N ILE A 5 6.20 -4.33 3.32
CA ILE A 5 6.22 -2.97 2.76
C ILE A 5 7.62 -2.72 2.24
N CYS A 6 7.73 -2.36 0.97
CA CYS A 6 8.96 -1.83 0.39
C CYS A 6 8.83 -0.32 0.32
N HIS A 7 9.65 0.37 1.10
CA HIS A 7 9.66 1.82 1.15
C HIS A 7 10.36 2.41 -0.06
N ARG A 8 10.01 3.65 -0.39
CA ARG A 8 10.63 4.39 -1.48
C ARG A 8 12.16 4.56 -1.33
N ASP A 9 12.65 4.60 -0.09
CA ASP A 9 14.09 4.70 0.22
C ASP A 9 14.86 3.37 0.06
N GLY A 10 14.15 2.30 -0.31
CA GLY A 10 14.70 0.95 -0.49
C GLY A 10 14.69 0.09 0.77
N THR A 11 14.28 0.63 1.92
CA THR A 11 14.11 -0.17 3.14
C THR A 11 12.86 -1.05 3.05
N GLN A 12 12.85 -2.15 3.81
CA GLN A 12 11.73 -3.10 3.83
C GLN A 12 11.27 -3.37 5.25
N GLU A 13 9.95 -3.42 5.44
CA GLU A 13 9.33 -3.72 6.73
C GLU A 13 8.31 -4.87 6.60
N LYS A 14 8.48 -5.91 7.43
CA LYS A 14 7.51 -6.99 7.54
C LYS A 14 6.40 -6.61 8.52
N THR A 15 5.16 -6.67 8.06
CA THR A 15 4.00 -6.23 8.84
C THR A 15 2.75 -7.04 8.52
N LYS A 16 1.62 -6.68 9.15
CA LYS A 16 0.34 -7.38 9.01
C LYS A 16 -0.81 -6.40 8.82
N ILE A 17 -1.51 -6.57 7.71
CA ILE A 17 -2.78 -5.88 7.44
C ILE A 17 -3.84 -6.37 8.43
N LYS A 18 -4.53 -5.43 9.07
CA LYS A 18 -5.62 -5.68 10.02
C LYS A 18 -6.97 -5.76 9.31
N GLU A 19 -7.25 -4.83 8.39
CA GLU A 19 -8.50 -4.80 7.65
C GLU A 19 -8.31 -4.37 6.19
N LEU A 20 -9.25 -4.79 5.35
CA LEU A 20 -9.33 -4.46 3.94
C LEU A 20 -10.76 -3.96 3.64
N HIS A 21 -10.86 -2.89 2.86
CA HIS A 21 -12.13 -2.26 2.52
C HIS A 21 -12.18 -1.96 1.03
N THR A 22 -13.31 -2.24 0.39
CA THR A 22 -13.62 -1.80 -0.98
C THR A 22 -14.48 -0.55 -0.96
N PHE A 23 -14.42 0.23 -2.02
CA PHE A 23 -15.27 1.41 -2.17
C PHE A 23 -16.59 1.04 -2.88
N GLU A 24 -17.72 1.47 -2.30
CA GLU A 24 -19.06 1.25 -2.86
C GLU A 24 -19.84 2.58 -2.81
N GLY A 25 -20.09 3.18 -3.97
CA GLY A 25 -20.68 4.51 -4.08
C GLY A 25 -19.80 5.59 -3.43
N MET A 26 -20.34 6.31 -2.44
CA MET A 26 -19.60 7.29 -1.63
C MET A 26 -19.07 6.72 -0.31
N GLY A 27 -19.25 5.42 -0.07
CA GLY A 27 -18.83 4.74 1.15
C GLY A 27 -17.70 3.74 0.92
N HIS A 28 -17.30 3.08 1.99
CA HIS A 28 -16.42 1.92 1.96
C HIS A 28 -17.03 0.79 2.79
N LYS A 29 -16.72 -0.45 2.42
CA LYS A 29 -17.23 -1.67 3.06
C LYS A 29 -16.08 -2.63 3.31
N LYS A 30 -16.05 -3.21 4.50
CA LYS A 30 -15.07 -4.26 4.85
C LYS A 30 -15.23 -5.48 3.94
N THR A 31 -14.12 -5.99 3.44
CA THR A 31 -14.06 -7.18 2.56
C THR A 31 -12.93 -8.12 2.99
N ASP A 32 -13.02 -9.38 2.59
CA ASP A 32 -12.00 -10.40 2.87
C ASP A 32 -10.95 -10.52 1.74
N HIS A 33 -11.29 -10.05 0.53
CA HIS A 33 -10.40 -10.05 -0.64
C HIS A 33 -10.69 -8.88 -1.58
N VAL A 34 -9.69 -8.55 -2.41
CA VAL A 34 -9.75 -7.61 -3.54
C VAL A 34 -8.94 -8.19 -4.70
N ASP A 35 -9.32 -7.86 -5.92
CA ASP A 35 -8.67 -8.36 -7.12
C ASP A 35 -7.72 -7.32 -7.73
N SER A 36 -6.85 -7.79 -8.63
CA SER A 36 -5.96 -6.89 -9.37
C SER A 36 -6.77 -5.91 -10.22
N GLY A 37 -6.45 -4.62 -10.08
CA GLY A 37 -7.18 -3.53 -10.74
C GLY A 37 -8.20 -2.82 -9.84
N ASP A 38 -8.49 -3.38 -8.66
CA ASP A 38 -9.38 -2.72 -7.69
C ASP A 38 -8.69 -1.57 -6.95
N ILE A 39 -9.48 -0.56 -6.63
CA ILE A 39 -9.11 0.48 -5.67
C ILE A 39 -9.69 0.07 -4.32
N CYS A 40 -8.82 -0.04 -3.31
CA CYS A 40 -9.18 -0.46 -1.97
C CYS A 40 -8.47 0.36 -0.89
N ALA A 41 -8.97 0.29 0.33
CA ALA A 41 -8.34 0.85 1.52
C ALA A 41 -7.80 -0.28 2.40
N VAL A 42 -6.56 -0.13 2.85
CA VAL A 42 -5.85 -1.07 3.71
C VAL A 42 -5.64 -0.42 5.07
N VAL A 43 -6.01 -1.11 6.15
CA VAL A 43 -5.93 -0.57 7.51
C VAL A 43 -4.97 -1.41 8.36
N GLY A 44 -4.19 -0.72 9.20
CA GLY A 44 -3.31 -1.34 10.19
C GLY A 44 -1.83 -1.34 9.81
N LEU A 45 -1.43 -0.53 8.83
CA LEU A 45 -0.03 -0.26 8.50
C LEU A 45 0.39 1.05 9.18
N GLU A 46 1.41 1.01 10.03
CA GLU A 46 1.84 2.18 10.82
C GLU A 46 2.82 3.08 10.05
N LYS A 47 3.74 2.47 9.31
CA LYS A 47 4.73 3.15 8.47
C LYS A 47 4.42 2.85 7.02
N PHE A 48 3.53 3.62 6.43
CA PHE A 48 3.22 3.51 5.01
C PHE A 48 3.05 4.90 4.44
N GLU A 49 3.88 5.25 3.48
CA GLU A 49 3.90 6.57 2.84
C GLU A 49 3.54 6.48 1.36
N ILE A 50 3.22 7.63 0.76
CA ILE A 50 2.92 7.71 -0.67
C ILE A 50 4.17 7.33 -1.46
N GLY A 51 4.04 6.32 -2.32
CA GLY A 51 5.12 5.77 -3.12
C GLY A 51 5.70 4.47 -2.59
N ASP A 52 5.28 4.01 -1.42
CA ASP A 52 5.62 2.68 -0.91
C ASP A 52 4.81 1.60 -1.65
N THR A 53 5.36 0.39 -1.70
CA THR A 53 4.71 -0.78 -2.33
C THR A 53 4.45 -1.87 -1.30
N ILE A 54 3.20 -2.33 -1.19
CA ILE A 54 2.85 -3.54 -0.43
C ILE A 54 3.13 -4.75 -1.31
N CYS A 55 4.00 -5.64 -0.86
CA CYS A 55 4.48 -6.79 -1.61
C CYS A 55 4.20 -8.11 -0.87
N ASP A 56 4.45 -9.22 -1.57
CA ASP A 56 4.44 -10.55 -0.97
C ASP A 56 5.41 -10.62 0.24
N PHE A 57 5.03 -11.42 1.24
CA PHE A 57 5.76 -11.51 2.50
C PHE A 57 7.11 -12.23 2.37
N GLU A 58 7.21 -13.20 1.45
CA GLU A 58 8.39 -14.04 1.27
C GLU A 58 9.23 -13.57 0.07
N ASN A 59 8.60 -13.15 -1.02
CA ASN A 59 9.26 -12.74 -2.26
C ASN A 59 8.81 -11.32 -2.67
N PRO A 60 9.30 -10.27 -1.99
CA PRO A 60 8.89 -8.90 -2.28
C PRO A 60 9.43 -8.42 -3.63
N GLU A 61 8.54 -7.95 -4.49
CA GLU A 61 8.85 -7.35 -5.79
C GLU A 61 8.28 -5.92 -5.84
N PRO A 62 9.05 -4.89 -5.42
CA PRO A 62 8.55 -3.52 -5.36
C PRO A 62 8.31 -2.95 -6.75
N LEU A 63 7.31 -2.08 -6.85
CA LEU A 63 7.07 -1.32 -8.08
C LEU A 63 8.16 -0.24 -8.25
N PRO A 64 8.48 0.14 -9.49
CA PRO A 64 9.39 1.25 -9.75
C PRO A 64 8.90 2.54 -9.05
N PRO A 65 9.77 3.27 -8.33
CA PRO A 65 9.38 4.51 -7.68
C PRO A 65 8.85 5.53 -8.69
N ILE A 66 7.76 6.20 -8.33
CA ILE A 66 7.24 7.32 -9.11
C ILE A 66 8.12 8.56 -8.81
N ALA A 67 8.54 9.27 -9.86
CA ALA A 67 9.22 10.55 -9.71
C ALA A 67 8.23 11.59 -9.16
N VAL A 68 8.61 12.29 -8.09
CA VAL A 68 7.83 13.39 -7.53
C VAL A 68 8.55 14.66 -7.91
N ASP A 69 7.88 15.54 -8.64
CA ASP A 69 8.44 16.82 -9.02
C ASP A 69 8.68 17.70 -7.79
N GLU A 70 9.75 18.47 -7.82
CA GLU A 70 10.06 19.41 -6.75
C GLU A 70 8.95 20.48 -6.61
N PRO A 71 8.69 20.98 -5.40
CA PRO A 71 7.70 22.02 -5.19
C PRO A 71 8.04 23.24 -6.04
N THR A 72 7.08 23.72 -6.81
CA THR A 72 7.30 24.82 -7.76
C THR A 72 7.50 26.18 -7.10
N MET A 73 7.28 26.30 -5.78
CA MET A 73 7.38 27.54 -5.01
C MET A 73 7.91 27.24 -3.60
N SER A 74 8.84 28.08 -3.12
CA SER A 74 9.55 28.01 -1.82
C SER A 74 9.06 29.05 -0.81
#